data_AF-A0A6G1WLL0-F1
#
_entry.id   AF-A0A6G1WLL0-F1
#
_cell.length_a   1.000
_cell.length_b   1.000
_cell.length_c   1.000
_cell.angle_alpha   90.00
_cell.angle_beta   90.00
_cell.angle_gamma   90.00
#
_symmetry.space_group_name_H-M   'P 1'
#
loop_
_entity.id
_entity.type
_entity.pdbx_description
1 polymer ?
#
loop_
_entity_poly.entity_id
_entity_poly.type
_entity_poly.pdbx_seq_one_letter_code
_entity_poly.pdbx_strand_id
1 'polypeptide(L)'
;MLINHAALATTAAISQARKVDALEQGSPEFAFMRSIGVRFSAVFRSRNPGTLDSWIGDAVNSGSVAIERFARALHSNPDAVYNAIGLPWSNGQPEGQSAV
;
A
#
# COMPACT_ATOMS: atom_id res chain seq x y z
N MET A 1 9.52 -34.33 -17.43
CA MET A 1 9.26 -34.03 -16.01
C MET A 1 8.98 -32.53 -15.90
N LEU A 2 7.70 -32.12 -15.98
CA LEU A 2 7.31 -30.71 -15.88
C LEU A 2 6.93 -30.41 -14.44
N ILE A 3 7.75 -29.62 -13.76
CA ILE A 3 7.38 -29.06 -12.45
C ILE A 3 6.31 -28.00 -12.73
N ASN A 4 5.14 -28.16 -12.13
CA ASN A 4 3.99 -27.27 -12.34
C ASN A 4 4.31 -25.87 -11.76
N HIS A 5 4.38 -24.83 -12.60
CA HIS A 5 4.70 -23.45 -12.19
C HIS A 5 3.78 -22.92 -11.06
N ALA A 6 2.53 -23.37 -11.03
CA ALA A 6 1.57 -23.03 -9.98
C ALA A 6 1.97 -23.58 -8.59
N ALA A 7 2.62 -24.75 -8.54
CA ALA A 7 3.07 -25.38 -7.30
C ALA A 7 4.29 -24.64 -6.70
N LEU A 8 5.20 -24.16 -7.56
CA LEU A 8 6.34 -23.33 -7.15
C LEU A 8 5.88 -21.97 -6.62
N ALA A 9 4.94 -21.31 -7.30
CA ALA A 9 4.38 -20.02 -6.87
C ALA A 9 3.66 -20.14 -5.51
N THR A 10 2.87 -21.20 -5.32
CA THR A 10 2.18 -21.47 -4.04
C THR A 10 3.16 -21.71 -2.90
N THR A 11 4.21 -22.51 -3.15
CA THR A 11 5.22 -22.81 -2.11
C THR A 11 6.02 -21.57 -1.72
N ALA A 12 6.41 -20.74 -2.70
CA ALA A 12 7.09 -19.47 -2.44
C ALA A 12 6.20 -18.51 -1.62
N ALA A 13 4.91 -18.39 -1.98
CA ALA A 13 3.96 -17.56 -1.25
C ALA A 13 3.79 -18.03 0.21
N ILE A 14 3.68 -19.34 0.45
CA ILE A 14 3.60 -19.92 1.80
C ILE A 14 4.90 -19.66 2.58
N SER A 15 6.07 -19.79 1.94
CA SER A 15 7.36 -19.52 2.58
C SER A 15 7.52 -18.06 2.99
N GLN A 16 6.98 -17.13 2.20
CA GLN A 16 7.02 -15.70 2.46
C GLN A 16 6.05 -15.31 3.58
N ALA A 17 4.84 -15.87 3.57
CA ALA A 17 3.85 -15.67 4.64
C ALA A 17 4.43 -16.07 6.00
N ARG A 18 5.07 -17.25 6.10
CA ARG A 18 5.68 -17.69 7.36
C ARG A 18 6.79 -16.76 7.88
N LYS A 19 7.61 -16.19 7.00
CA LYS A 19 8.66 -15.23 7.39
C LYS A 19 8.05 -13.94 7.92
N VAL A 20 7.01 -13.46 7.26
CA VAL A 20 6.24 -12.31 7.72
C VAL A 20 5.65 -12.58 9.09
N ASP A 21 4.95 -13.71 9.27
CA ASP A 21 4.25 -14.03 10.52
C ASP A 21 5.25 -14.06 11.69
N ALA A 22 6.45 -14.60 11.46
CA ALA A 22 7.52 -14.61 12.45
C ALA A 22 8.00 -13.19 12.81
N LEU A 23 8.08 -12.27 11.84
CA LEU A 23 8.44 -10.87 12.08
C LEU A 23 7.33 -10.11 12.81
N GLU A 24 6.07 -10.37 12.48
CA GLU A 24 4.91 -9.79 13.18
C GLU A 24 4.84 -10.25 14.64
N GLN A 25 5.10 -11.53 14.91
CA GLN A 25 5.15 -12.06 16.28
C GLN A 25 6.34 -11.52 17.08
N GLY A 26 7.46 -11.22 16.42
CA GLY A 26 8.70 -10.76 17.06
C GLY A 26 8.81 -9.25 17.28
N SER A 27 8.00 -8.43 16.59
CA SER A 27 8.06 -6.96 16.70
C SER A 27 6.69 -6.31 16.47
N PRO A 28 6.10 -5.70 17.52
CA PRO A 28 4.90 -4.87 17.40
C PRO A 28 5.06 -3.72 16.40
N GLU A 29 6.27 -3.14 16.30
CA GLU A 29 6.58 -2.07 15.35
C GLU A 29 6.52 -2.58 13.91
N PHE A 30 7.04 -3.77 13.63
CA PHE A 30 6.94 -4.39 12.31
C PHE A 30 5.48 -4.69 11.95
N ALA A 31 4.72 -5.29 12.86
CA ALA A 31 3.30 -5.56 12.67
C ALA A 31 2.53 -4.27 12.34
N PHE A 32 2.82 -3.20 13.09
CA PHE A 32 2.22 -1.89 12.84
C PHE A 32 2.62 -1.31 11.48
N MET A 33 3.91 -1.28 11.13
CA MET A 33 4.39 -0.77 9.83
C MET A 33 3.76 -1.53 8.65
N ARG A 34 3.66 -2.85 8.75
CA ARG A 34 2.99 -3.66 7.72
C ARG A 34 1.51 -3.34 7.64
N SER A 35 0.83 -3.17 8.79
CA SER A 35 -0.58 -2.78 8.83
C SER A 35 -0.82 -1.45 8.11
N ILE A 36 0.08 -0.48 8.26
CA ILE A 36 0.02 0.81 7.56
C ILE A 36 0.06 0.60 6.04
N GLY A 37 1.01 -0.19 5.53
CA GLY A 37 1.13 -0.44 4.08
C GLY A 37 -0.06 -1.21 3.49
N VAL A 38 -0.53 -2.24 4.20
CA VAL A 38 -1.69 -3.05 3.76
C VAL A 38 -2.96 -2.21 3.74
N ARG A 39 -3.22 -1.43 4.81
CA ARG A 39 -4.40 -0.56 4.89
C ARG A 39 -4.36 0.57 3.87
N PHE A 40 -3.20 1.16 3.60
CA PHE A 40 -3.06 2.15 2.53
C PHE A 40 -3.51 1.60 1.18
N SER A 41 -3.05 0.39 0.85
CA SER A 41 -3.46 -0.27 -0.40
C SER A 41 -4.96 -0.58 -0.43
N ALA A 42 -5.59 -0.81 0.72
CA ALA A 42 -7.03 -1.04 0.82
C ALA A 42 -7.85 0.23 0.56
N VAL A 43 -7.32 1.42 0.84
CA VAL A 43 -7.99 2.71 0.56
C VAL A 43 -8.40 2.79 -0.91
N PHE A 44 -7.47 2.56 -1.83
CA PHE A 44 -7.74 2.60 -3.28
C PHE A 44 -8.66 1.48 -3.76
N ARG A 45 -8.55 0.27 -3.17
CA ARG A 45 -9.41 -0.86 -3.54
C ARG A 45 -10.87 -0.66 -3.12
N SER A 46 -11.08 -0.03 -1.96
CA SER A 46 -12.41 0.22 -1.43
C SER A 46 -13.15 1.35 -2.16
N ARG A 47 -12.43 2.22 -2.86
CA ARG A 47 -12.93 3.48 -3.44
C ARG A 47 -13.72 4.34 -2.43
N ASN A 48 -13.42 4.20 -1.14
CA ASN A 48 -14.11 4.89 -0.05
C ASN A 48 -13.19 5.94 0.58
N PRO A 49 -13.44 7.25 0.35
CA PRO A 49 -12.72 8.36 0.97
C PRO A 49 -12.56 8.26 2.49
N GLY A 50 -13.56 7.77 3.23
CA GLY A 50 -13.48 7.69 4.70
C GLY A 50 -12.42 6.72 5.21
N THR A 51 -11.98 5.77 4.38
CA THR A 51 -10.86 4.88 4.73
C THR A 51 -9.50 5.57 4.66
N LEU A 52 -9.38 6.63 3.84
CA LEU A 52 -8.18 7.46 3.77
C LEU A 52 -8.00 8.27 5.04
N ASP A 53 -9.06 8.90 5.54
CA ASP A 53 -8.98 9.77 6.71
C ASP A 53 -8.55 9.00 7.97
N SER A 54 -9.14 7.82 8.17
CA SER A 54 -8.71 6.89 9.24
C SER A 54 -7.25 6.46 9.07
N TRP A 55 -6.81 6.20 7.84
CA TRP A 55 -5.44 5.81 7.58
C TRP A 55 -4.45 6.96 7.84
N ILE A 56 -4.78 8.19 7.44
CA ILE A 56 -3.97 9.39 7.70
C ILE A 56 -3.82 9.60 9.20
N GLY A 57 -4.90 9.45 9.98
CA GLY A 57 -4.88 9.57 11.44
C GLY A 57 -3.87 8.61 12.09
N ASP A 58 -3.86 7.35 11.69
CA ASP A 58 -2.91 6.37 12.23
C ASP A 58 -1.48 6.59 11.73
N ALA A 59 -1.32 7.02 10.47
CA ALA A 59 -0.02 7.25 9.85
C ALA A 59 0.70 8.48 10.45
N VAL A 60 -0.03 9.54 10.81
CA VAL A 60 0.52 10.72 11.52
C VAL A 60 1.00 10.39 12.93
N ASN A 61 0.44 9.35 13.56
CA ASN A 61 0.81 8.91 14.91
C ASN A 61 1.72 7.66 14.90
N SER A 62 2.35 7.38 13.76
CA SER A 62 3.12 6.15 13.54
C SER A 62 4.47 6.10 14.25
N GLY A 63 5.00 7.24 14.70
CA GLY A 63 6.36 7.36 15.23
C GLY A 63 7.45 7.24 14.15
N SER A 64 7.06 7.13 12.87
CA SER A 64 7.97 7.06 11.74
C SER A 64 7.90 8.35 10.93
N VAL A 65 8.97 9.15 11.02
CA VAL A 65 9.07 10.46 10.34
C VAL A 65 8.75 10.36 8.85
N ALA A 66 9.13 9.27 8.18
CA ALA A 66 8.84 9.06 6.76
C ALA A 66 7.33 8.87 6.50
N ILE A 67 6.67 8.05 7.30
CA ILE A 67 5.22 7.79 7.18
C ILE A 67 4.42 9.04 7.54
N GLU A 68 4.82 9.74 8.61
CA GLU A 68 4.18 10.97 9.04
C GLU A 68 4.24 12.06 7.96
N ARG A 69 5.41 12.25 7.33
CA ARG A 69 5.58 13.20 6.22
C ARG A 69 4.72 12.82 5.03
N PHE A 70 4.66 11.54 4.69
CA PHE A 70 3.82 11.05 3.60
C PHE A 70 2.33 11.30 3.87
N ALA A 71 1.85 11.01 5.08
CA ALA A 71 0.47 11.26 5.49
C ALA A 71 0.10 12.76 5.44
N ARG A 72 1.01 13.65 5.88
CA ARG A 72 0.81 15.10 5.78
C ARG A 72 0.77 15.58 4.33
N ALA A 73 1.58 15.00 3.45
CA ALA A 73 1.57 15.33 2.03
C ALA A 73 0.23 14.94 1.37
N LEU A 74 -0.31 13.78 1.70
CA LEU A 74 -1.63 13.34 1.23
C LEU A 74 -2.74 14.26 1.73
N HIS A 75 -2.73 14.59 3.03
CA HIS A 75 -3.71 15.49 3.64
C HIS A 75 -3.68 16.91 3.04
N SER A 76 -2.51 17.38 2.58
CA SER A 76 -2.36 18.70 1.98
C SER A 76 -2.86 18.77 0.52
N ASN A 77 -3.19 17.62 -0.10
CA ASN A 77 -3.62 17.53 -1.50
C ASN A 77 -4.95 16.75 -1.63
N PRO A 78 -6.04 17.18 -0.95
CA PRO A 78 -7.26 16.39 -0.85
C PRO A 78 -7.88 16.07 -2.21
N ASP A 79 -7.96 17.04 -3.12
CA ASP A 79 -8.59 16.84 -4.44
C ASP A 79 -7.86 15.78 -5.28
N ALA A 80 -6.53 15.82 -5.30
CA ALA A 80 -5.72 14.85 -6.06
C ALA A 80 -5.89 13.42 -5.49
N VAL A 81 -5.91 13.29 -4.17
CA VAL A 81 -6.04 11.98 -3.52
C VAL A 81 -7.45 11.42 -3.65
N TYR A 82 -8.49 12.24 -3.45
CA TYR A 82 -9.87 11.81 -3.66
C TYR A 82 -10.14 11.45 -5.11
N ASN A 83 -9.58 12.18 -6.08
CA ASN A 83 -9.63 11.80 -7.49
C ASN A 83 -8.93 10.46 -7.75
N ALA A 84 -7.75 10.22 -7.17
CA ALA A 84 -7.03 8.95 -7.32
C ALA A 84 -7.77 7.74 -6.70
N ILE A 85 -8.66 7.98 -5.73
CA ILE A 85 -9.52 6.95 -5.10
C ILE A 85 -10.81 6.74 -5.89
N GLY A 86 -11.47 7.82 -6.30
CA GLY A 86 -12.82 7.79 -6.88
C GLY A 86 -12.87 7.61 -8.39
N LEU A 87 -11.85 8.08 -9.11
CA LEU A 87 -11.82 8.05 -10.57
C LEU A 87 -10.98 6.88 -11.09
N PRO A 88 -11.30 6.35 -12.30
CA PRO A 88 -10.39 5.47 -13.02
C PRO A 88 -9.06 6.18 -13.22
N TRP A 89 -7.97 5.46 -12.98
CA TRP A 89 -6.64 5.98 -13.27
C TRP A 89 -6.52 6.22 -14.77
N SER A 90 -6.33 7.49 -15.13
CA SER A 90 -5.93 7.80 -16.49
C SER A 90 -4.50 7.31 -16.66
N ASN A 91 -4.28 6.34 -17.54
CA ASN A 91 -2.94 6.03 -18.05
C ASN A 91 -2.52 7.16 -19.01
N GLY A 92 -2.59 8.42 -18.57
CA GLY A 92 -2.15 9.57 -19.34
C GLY A 92 -0.78 9.25 -19.93
N GLN A 93 -0.58 9.62 -21.20
CA GLN A 93 0.65 9.32 -21.91
C GLN A 93 1.84 9.74 -21.03
N PRO A 94 2.74 8.81 -20.62
CA PRO A 94 3.87 9.20 -19.81
C PRO A 94 4.64 10.26 -20.59
N GLU A 95 5.02 11.34 -19.92
CA GLU A 95 5.50 12.60 -20.51
C GLU A 95 6.75 12.47 -21.43
N GLY A 96 7.27 11.26 -21.65
CA GLY A 96 8.36 10.95 -22.58
C GLY A 96 7.96 10.28 -23.91
N GLN A 97 6.68 9.97 -24.15
CA GLN A 97 6.22 9.42 -25.43
C GLN A 97 5.62 10.51 -26.31
N SER A 98 6.44 11.45 -26.79
CA SER A 98 6.10 12.14 -28.04
C SER A 98 6.63 11.26 -29.18
N ALA A 99 5.72 10.77 -30.02
CA ALA A 99 6.10 10.11 -31.25
C ALA A 99 7.03 11.05 -32.04
N VAL A 100 8.24 10.58 -32.31
CA VAL A 100 9.12 11.13 -33.34
C VAL A 100 8.70 10.52 -34.68
#